data_AF-R6DQA5-F1
#
_entry.id   AF-R6DQA5-F1
#
_cell.length_a   1.000
_cell.length_b   1.000
_cell.length_c   1.000
_cell.angle_alpha   90.00
_cell.angle_beta   90.00
_cell.angle_gamma   90.00
#
_symmetry.space_group_name_H-M   'P 1'
#
loop_
_entity.id
_entity.type
_entity.pdbx_description
1 polymer ?
#
loop_
_entity_poly.entity_id
_entity_poly.type
_entity_poly.pdbx_seq_one_letter_code
_entity_poly.pdbx_strand_id
1 'polypeptide(L)'
;MYLEKHPDKKIHVFDSKSASAGQSLIALEIQKRAINGLPFEQIVNEVTDFLNTMGTKFVLETLEVLRKNGRLSNVTAMLVNALNIKLVMTSDGNGEIAKTSQARGMKKAIQKMAEAIKEDAVDPENRTLFISYCNNKERAEFVKDAILSVLPFKDVLIAPTGGVSSLYAADGGIVVCY
;
A
#
# COMPACT_ATOMS: atom_id res chain seq x y z
N MET A 1 2.93 30.20 -7.01
CA MET A 1 1.60 30.66 -6.57
C MET A 1 1.31 30.64 -5.05
N TYR A 2 2.01 29.88 -4.17
CA TYR A 2 2.00 30.13 -2.70
C TYR A 2 3.34 30.68 -2.21
N LEU A 3 4.45 30.03 -2.56
CA LEU A 3 5.81 30.47 -2.20
C LEU A 3 6.16 31.87 -2.74
N GLU A 4 5.58 32.27 -3.88
CA GLU A 4 5.68 33.64 -4.42
C GLU A 4 5.15 34.71 -3.44
N LYS A 5 4.13 34.37 -2.64
CA LYS A 5 3.53 35.25 -1.64
C LYS A 5 4.12 35.05 -0.24
N HIS A 6 4.84 33.94 -0.02
CA HIS A 6 5.37 33.50 1.27
C HIS A 6 6.77 32.90 1.12
N PRO A 7 7.79 33.72 0.83
CA PRO A 7 9.14 33.23 0.51
C PRO A 7 9.87 32.58 1.68
N ASP A 8 9.43 32.80 2.92
CA ASP A 8 9.96 32.20 4.15
C ASP A 8 9.45 30.76 4.38
N LYS A 9 8.41 30.32 3.67
CA LYS A 9 7.81 29.00 3.86
C LYS A 9 8.59 27.93 3.11
N LYS A 10 8.70 26.77 3.73
CA LYS A 10 9.26 25.56 3.12
C LYS A 10 8.12 24.61 2.75
N ILE A 11 8.08 24.18 1.49
CA ILE A 11 7.10 23.23 0.98
C ILE A 11 7.84 22.17 0.19
N HIS A 12 7.54 20.91 0.48
CA HIS A 12 8.01 19.77 -0.27
C HIS A 12 6.81 18.93 -0.70
N VAL A 13 6.86 18.41 -1.93
CA VAL A 13 5.81 17.56 -2.50
C VAL A 13 6.42 16.21 -2.78
N PHE A 14 6.01 15.20 -2.01
CA PHE A 14 6.40 13.83 -2.26
C PHE A 14 5.52 13.22 -3.34
N ASP A 15 6.14 12.75 -4.43
CA ASP A 15 5.49 11.74 -5.26
C ASP A 15 5.63 10.39 -4.56
N SER A 16 4.59 10.03 -3.81
CA SER A 16 4.53 8.78 -3.05
C SER A 16 4.62 7.50 -3.88
N LYS A 17 4.29 7.56 -5.17
CA LYS A 17 4.10 6.38 -6.04
C LYS A 17 3.18 5.28 -5.42
N SER A 18 2.26 5.65 -4.53
CA SER A 18 1.42 4.73 -3.77
C SER A 18 0.02 5.31 -3.48
N ALA A 19 -0.85 4.52 -2.84
CA ALA A 19 -2.22 4.87 -2.50
C ALA A 19 -2.69 4.15 -1.22
N SER A 20 -3.84 4.57 -0.67
CA SER A 20 -4.48 3.93 0.49
C SER A 20 -3.52 3.77 1.68
N ALA A 21 -3.21 2.53 2.10
CA ALA A 21 -2.32 2.22 3.21
C ALA A 21 -0.96 2.92 3.10
N GLY A 22 -0.43 3.06 1.88
CA GLY A 22 0.84 3.76 1.66
C GLY A 22 0.77 5.24 2.00
N GLN A 23 -0.31 5.94 1.62
CA GLN A 23 -0.49 7.36 1.97
C GLN A 23 -0.58 7.55 3.49
N SER A 24 -1.33 6.68 4.16
CA SER A 24 -1.45 6.71 5.62
C SER A 24 -0.10 6.48 6.30
N LEU A 25 0.66 5.49 5.84
CA LEU A 25 1.97 5.17 6.41
C LEU A 25 2.99 6.30 6.19
N ILE A 26 3.02 6.90 5.00
CA ILE A 26 3.86 8.08 4.72
C ILE A 26 3.51 9.23 5.64
N ALA A 27 2.22 9.53 5.83
CA ALA A 27 1.77 10.59 6.72
C ALA A 27 2.20 10.36 8.18
N LEU A 28 2.12 9.12 8.66
CA LEU A 28 2.57 8.73 10.00
C LEU A 28 4.09 8.87 10.15
N GLU A 29 4.87 8.46 9.15
CA GLU A 29 6.33 8.58 9.16
C GLU A 29 6.81 10.05 9.11
N ILE A 30 6.09 10.92 8.38
CA ILE A 30 6.30 12.37 8.42
C ILE A 30 5.97 12.92 9.81
N GLN A 31 4.80 12.59 10.35
CA GLN A 31 4.34 13.06 11.65
C GLN A 31 5.32 12.67 12.76
N LYS A 32 5.76 11.41 12.79
CA LYS A 32 6.72 10.88 13.76
C LYS A 32 8.01 11.69 13.80
N ARG A 33 8.58 12.01 12.63
CA ARG A 33 9.81 12.82 12.54
C ARG A 33 9.59 14.27 12.95
N ALA A 34 8.45 14.84 12.56
CA ALA A 34 8.08 16.20 12.95
C ALA A 34 7.90 16.34 14.47
N ILE A 35 7.21 15.39 15.11
CA ILE A 35 7.01 15.37 16.58
C ILE A 35 8.35 15.20 17.31
N ASN A 36 9.27 14.42 16.74
CA ASN A 36 10.64 14.28 17.26
C ASN A 36 11.52 15.53 17.04
N GLY A 37 10.98 16.59 16.45
CA GLY A 37 11.68 17.87 16.29
C GLY A 37 12.75 17.88 15.20
N LEU A 38 12.71 16.95 14.24
CA LEU A 38 13.67 16.94 13.13
C LEU A 38 13.53 18.21 12.27
N PRO A 39 14.64 18.78 11.78
CA PRO A 39 14.61 19.88 10.83
C PRO A 39 13.89 19.50 9.52
N PHE A 40 13.21 20.46 8.90
CA PHE A 40 12.45 20.24 7.65
C PHE A 40 13.22 19.46 6.57
N GLU A 41 14.47 19.85 6.28
CA GLU A 41 15.28 19.19 5.24
C GLU A 41 15.61 17.73 5.60
N GLN A 42 15.78 17.45 6.90
CA GLN A 42 16.05 16.11 7.37
C GLN A 42 14.79 15.23 7.26
N ILE A 43 13.61 15.78 7.57
CA ILE A 43 12.33 15.09 7.34
C ILE A 43 12.18 14.75 5.86
N VAL A 44 12.48 15.70 4.96
CA VAL A 44 12.39 15.47 3.51
C VAL A 44 13.31 14.34 3.06
N ASN A 45 14.57 14.35 3.50
CA ASN A 45 15.53 13.32 3.12
C ASN A 45 15.14 11.94 3.68
N GLU A 46 14.86 11.84 4.98
CA GLU A 46 14.54 10.55 5.59
C GLU A 46 13.21 9.96 5.12
N VAL A 47 12.22 10.80 4.78
CA VAL A 47 10.96 10.32 4.20
C VAL A 47 11.17 9.90 2.74
N THR A 48 12.04 10.58 1.99
CA THR A 48 12.44 10.13 0.65
C THR A 48 13.09 8.75 0.69
N ASP A 49 13.99 8.52 1.64
CA ASP A 49 14.64 7.21 1.84
C ASP A 49 13.63 6.13 2.27
N PHE A 50 12.67 6.50 3.11
CA PHE A 50 11.56 5.63 3.48
C PHE A 50 10.73 5.23 2.26
N LEU A 51 10.35 6.18 1.39
CA LEU A 51 9.59 5.90 0.15
C LEU A 51 10.30 4.89 -0.75
N ASN A 52 11.63 4.97 -0.86
CA ASN A 52 12.45 4.07 -1.70
C ASN A 52 12.46 2.62 -1.22
N THR A 53 12.07 2.38 0.02
CA THR A 53 12.09 1.06 0.65
C THR A 53 10.68 0.58 1.03
N MET A 54 9.66 1.34 0.67
CA MET A 54 8.26 1.04 0.94
C MET A 54 7.70 0.03 -0.07
N GLY A 55 7.03 -1.00 0.44
CA GLY A 55 6.32 -2.00 -0.36
C GLY A 55 4.81 -1.79 -0.31
N THR A 56 4.11 -2.11 -1.40
CA THR A 56 2.63 -2.15 -1.40
C THR A 56 2.17 -3.41 -2.10
N LYS A 57 1.23 -4.13 -1.46
CA LYS A 57 0.57 -5.30 -2.03
C LYS A 57 -0.93 -5.22 -1.83
N PHE A 58 -1.71 -5.72 -2.78
CA PHE A 58 -3.16 -5.71 -2.64
C PHE A 58 -3.83 -6.88 -3.37
N VAL A 59 -4.99 -7.27 -2.85
CA VAL A 59 -5.87 -8.27 -3.45
C VAL A 59 -7.29 -7.75 -3.36
N LEU A 60 -7.97 -7.65 -4.50
CA LEU A 60 -9.34 -7.13 -4.59
C LEU A 60 -10.31 -8.23 -5.02
N GLU A 61 -11.59 -8.05 -4.71
CA GLU A 61 -12.64 -8.92 -5.25
C GLU A 61 -12.80 -8.76 -6.76
N THR A 62 -12.67 -7.52 -7.23
CA THR A 62 -12.76 -7.12 -8.62
C THR A 62 -11.72 -6.05 -8.94
N LEU A 63 -11.17 -6.09 -10.14
CA LEU A 63 -10.24 -5.11 -10.69
C LEU A 63 -10.94 -4.17 -11.69
N GLU A 64 -12.27 -4.23 -11.79
CA GLU A 64 -13.04 -3.53 -12.81
C GLU A 64 -12.92 -2.01 -12.72
N VAL A 65 -12.96 -1.43 -11.51
CA VAL A 65 -12.84 0.02 -11.31
C VAL A 65 -11.47 0.51 -11.76
N LEU A 66 -10.41 -0.19 -11.37
CA LEU A 66 -9.04 0.11 -11.82
C LEU A 66 -8.91 -0.01 -13.35
N ARG A 67 -9.52 -1.04 -13.96
CA ARG A 67 -9.52 -1.24 -15.41
C ARG A 67 -10.25 -0.12 -16.15
N LYS A 68 -11.48 0.20 -15.72
CA LYS A 68 -12.32 1.23 -16.35
C LYS A 68 -11.69 2.61 -16.29
N ASN A 69 -10.90 2.89 -15.25
CA ASN A 69 -10.22 4.17 -15.06
C ASN A 69 -8.74 4.15 -15.53
N GLY A 70 -8.34 3.16 -16.34
CA GLY A 70 -7.03 3.18 -17.01
C GLY A 70 -5.83 2.91 -16.11
N ARG A 71 -6.02 2.42 -14.87
CA ARG A 71 -4.92 2.11 -13.94
C ARG A 71 -4.31 0.72 -14.11
N LEU A 72 -4.80 -0.07 -15.06
CA LEU A 72 -4.36 -1.43 -15.34
C LEU A 72 -3.79 -1.62 -16.74
N SER A 73 -3.36 -0.55 -17.39
CA SER A 73 -2.89 -0.55 -18.79
C SER A 73 -1.89 -1.68 -19.08
N ASN A 74 -0.95 -1.94 -18.15
CA ASN A 74 0.10 -2.95 -18.28
C ASN A 74 -0.33 -4.38 -17.91
N VAL A 75 -1.52 -4.58 -17.34
CA VAL A 75 -2.01 -5.88 -16.85
C VAL A 75 -3.36 -6.30 -17.42
N THR A 76 -3.88 -5.54 -18.40
CA THR A 76 -5.18 -5.78 -19.05
C THR A 76 -5.31 -7.19 -19.63
N ALA A 77 -4.26 -7.73 -20.26
CA ALA A 77 -4.25 -9.07 -20.86
C ALA A 77 -4.40 -10.21 -19.83
N MET A 78 -4.12 -9.94 -18.55
CA MET A 78 -4.16 -10.94 -17.48
C MET A 78 -5.54 -11.06 -16.81
N LEU A 79 -6.49 -10.18 -17.17
CA LEU A 79 -7.84 -10.16 -16.60
C LEU A 79 -8.81 -11.16 -17.26
N VAL A 80 -8.27 -12.26 -17.82
CA VAL A 80 -9.09 -13.34 -18.38
C VAL A 80 -9.73 -14.10 -17.21
N ASN A 81 -11.06 -14.05 -17.13
CA ASN A 81 -11.87 -14.63 -16.05
C ASN A 81 -11.83 -16.17 -16.05
N ALA A 82 -10.73 -16.75 -15.58
CA ALA A 82 -10.76 -18.11 -15.05
C ALA A 82 -11.51 -18.08 -13.71
N LEU A 83 -12.51 -18.96 -13.56
CA LEU A 83 -13.44 -18.96 -12.42
C LEU A 83 -12.70 -18.90 -11.07
N ASN A 84 -12.96 -17.83 -10.32
CA ASN A 84 -12.45 -17.58 -8.97
C ASN A 84 -10.91 -17.46 -8.83
N ILE A 85 -10.20 -17.03 -9.88
CA ILE A 85 -8.80 -16.59 -9.73
C ILE A 85 -8.76 -15.18 -9.14
N LYS A 86 -7.90 -14.98 -8.13
CA LYS A 86 -7.59 -13.69 -7.51
C LYS A 86 -6.13 -13.34 -7.81
N LEU A 87 -5.91 -12.09 -8.23
CA LEU A 87 -4.59 -11.57 -8.53
C LEU A 87 -4.02 -10.89 -7.28
N VAL A 88 -2.75 -11.13 -7.01
CA VAL A 88 -1.95 -10.37 -6.04
C VAL A 88 -1.20 -9.32 -6.83
N MET A 89 -1.46 -8.07 -6.50
CA MET A 89 -0.97 -6.91 -7.22
C MET A 89 0.02 -6.12 -6.38
N THR A 90 0.86 -5.33 -7.04
CA THR A 90 1.91 -4.48 -6.44
C THR A 90 2.06 -3.18 -7.22
N SER A 91 2.83 -2.25 -6.68
CA SER A 91 3.47 -1.18 -7.46
C SER A 91 4.67 -1.72 -8.24
N ASP A 92 4.93 -1.18 -9.42
CA ASP A 92 6.13 -1.46 -10.23
C ASP A 92 7.36 -0.62 -9.81
N GLY A 93 7.22 0.20 -8.76
CA GLY A 93 8.25 1.14 -8.31
C GLY A 93 8.20 2.52 -8.99
N ASN A 94 7.33 2.70 -9.99
CA ASN A 94 7.07 3.97 -10.66
C ASN A 94 5.62 4.45 -10.47
N GLY A 95 4.86 3.81 -9.58
CA GLY A 95 3.48 4.16 -9.29
C GLY A 95 2.46 3.50 -10.22
N GLU A 96 2.91 2.62 -11.13
CA GLU A 96 2.03 1.82 -11.97
C GLU A 96 1.75 0.46 -11.33
N ILE A 97 0.57 -0.10 -11.66
CA ILE A 97 0.12 -1.35 -11.08
C ILE A 97 0.68 -2.53 -11.88
N ALA A 98 1.34 -3.44 -11.17
CA ALA A 98 1.87 -4.69 -11.69
C ALA A 98 1.25 -5.91 -10.97
N LYS A 99 1.29 -7.06 -11.62
CA LYS A 99 0.90 -8.35 -11.02
C LYS A 99 2.13 -9.00 -10.38
N THR A 100 2.04 -9.35 -9.10
CA THR A 100 3.05 -10.15 -8.42
C THR A 100 2.75 -11.64 -8.58
N SER A 101 1.52 -12.06 -8.26
CA SER A 101 1.16 -13.47 -8.31
C SER A 101 -0.35 -13.66 -8.52
N GLN A 102 -0.79 -14.91 -8.53
CA GLN A 102 -2.22 -15.24 -8.59
C GLN A 102 -2.49 -16.58 -7.89
N ALA A 103 -3.70 -16.73 -7.38
CA ALA A 103 -4.18 -17.99 -6.82
C ALA A 103 -5.68 -18.16 -7.05
N ARG A 104 -6.16 -19.41 -6.96
CA ARG A 104 -7.59 -19.69 -6.93
C ARG A 104 -8.12 -19.48 -5.52
N GLY A 105 -9.07 -18.56 -5.38
CA GLY A 105 -9.70 -18.19 -4.12
C GLY A 105 -8.91 -17.20 -3.27
N MET A 106 -9.65 -16.38 -2.51
CA MET A 106 -9.11 -15.26 -1.72
C MET A 106 -8.10 -15.72 -0.66
N LYS A 107 -8.40 -16.80 0.08
CA LYS A 107 -7.51 -17.31 1.14
C LYS A 107 -6.11 -17.64 0.64
N LYS A 108 -6.01 -18.34 -0.49
CA LYS A 108 -4.72 -18.68 -1.11
C LYS A 108 -4.00 -17.45 -1.70
N ALA A 109 -4.75 -16.48 -2.21
CA ALA A 109 -4.16 -15.24 -2.70
C ALA A 109 -3.56 -14.41 -1.55
N ILE A 110 -4.22 -14.35 -0.40
CA ILE A 110 -3.69 -13.70 0.81
C ILE A 110 -2.42 -14.40 1.30
N GLN A 111 -2.38 -15.73 1.30
CA GLN A 111 -1.16 -16.48 1.64
C GLN A 111 -0.01 -16.14 0.68
N LYS A 112 -0.27 -16.12 -0.65
CA LYS A 112 0.73 -15.69 -1.62
C LYS A 112 1.14 -14.23 -1.48
N MET A 113 0.23 -13.37 -1.04
CA MET A 113 0.54 -11.98 -0.72
C MET A 113 1.52 -11.90 0.46
N ALA A 114 1.28 -12.67 1.53
CA ALA A 114 2.19 -12.73 2.67
C ALA A 114 3.60 -13.22 2.29
N GLU A 115 3.70 -14.27 1.46
CA GLU A 115 5.00 -14.74 0.94
C GLU A 115 5.68 -13.67 0.08
N ALA A 116 4.94 -12.99 -0.80
CA ALA A 116 5.50 -11.91 -1.60
C ALA A 116 6.00 -10.73 -0.76
N ILE A 117 5.34 -10.41 0.36
CA ILE A 117 5.81 -9.40 1.32
C ILE A 117 7.10 -9.86 1.98
N LYS A 118 7.19 -11.13 2.37
CA LYS A 118 8.42 -11.69 2.95
C LYS A 118 9.61 -11.62 2.00
N GLU A 119 9.38 -11.74 0.69
CA GLU A 119 10.43 -11.68 -0.32
C GLU A 119 11.05 -10.28 -0.51
N ASP A 120 10.28 -9.21 -0.30
CA ASP A 120 10.72 -7.84 -0.63
C ASP A 120 10.62 -6.82 0.52
N ALA A 121 10.14 -7.20 1.70
CA ALA A 121 10.13 -6.34 2.87
C ALA A 121 11.56 -6.03 3.35
N VAL A 122 11.81 -4.75 3.63
CA VAL A 122 13.09 -4.25 4.11
C VAL A 122 12.97 -3.94 5.60
N ASP A 123 13.77 -4.61 6.44
CA ASP A 123 13.83 -4.38 7.90
C ASP A 123 12.46 -4.37 8.61
N PRO A 124 11.62 -5.41 8.44
CA PRO A 124 10.24 -5.44 8.93
C PRO A 124 10.15 -5.35 10.46
N GLU A 125 11.15 -5.87 11.18
CA GLU A 125 11.22 -5.83 12.66
C GLU A 125 11.30 -4.41 13.23
N ASN A 126 11.63 -3.42 12.42
CA ASN A 126 11.67 -2.01 12.80
C ASN A 126 10.59 -1.16 12.11
N ARG A 127 9.65 -1.80 11.41
CA ARG A 127 8.63 -1.14 10.60
C ARG A 127 7.21 -1.41 11.03
N THR A 128 6.33 -0.51 10.59
CA THR A 128 4.90 -0.61 10.75
C THR A 128 4.28 -1.24 9.50
N LEU A 129 3.55 -2.34 9.70
CA LEU A 129 2.65 -2.90 8.70
C LEU A 129 1.32 -2.13 8.73
N PHE A 130 0.89 -1.56 7.61
CA PHE A 130 -0.39 -0.88 7.51
C PHE A 130 -1.33 -1.65 6.58
N ILE A 131 -2.51 -2.04 7.09
CA ILE A 131 -3.54 -2.77 6.36
C ILE A 131 -4.78 -1.89 6.23
N SER A 132 -5.14 -1.52 5.00
CA SER A 132 -6.43 -0.92 4.67
C SER A 132 -7.41 -1.98 4.19
N TYR A 133 -8.67 -1.89 4.65
CA TYR A 133 -9.74 -2.79 4.23
C TYR A 133 -11.02 -2.06 3.82
N CYS A 134 -11.75 -2.59 2.85
CA CYS A 134 -13.06 -2.07 2.45
C CYS A 134 -14.17 -3.02 2.92
N ASN A 135 -14.99 -2.58 3.88
CA ASN A 135 -16.16 -3.29 4.43
C ASN A 135 -15.93 -4.73 4.94
N ASN A 136 -14.68 -5.19 5.09
CA ASN A 136 -14.36 -6.54 5.53
C ASN A 136 -13.19 -6.55 6.52
N LYS A 137 -13.48 -6.17 7.77
CA LYS A 137 -12.48 -6.12 8.85
C LYS A 137 -11.94 -7.52 9.19
N GLU A 138 -12.78 -8.55 9.19
CA GLU A 138 -12.38 -9.93 9.47
C GLU A 138 -11.29 -10.42 8.51
N ARG A 139 -11.41 -10.08 7.21
CA ARG A 139 -10.37 -10.36 6.22
C ARG A 139 -9.07 -9.62 6.52
N ALA A 140 -9.14 -8.38 7.02
CA ALA A 140 -7.95 -7.62 7.41
C ALA A 140 -7.22 -8.29 8.58
N GLU A 141 -7.95 -8.82 9.57
CA GLU A 141 -7.38 -9.60 10.67
C GLU A 141 -6.74 -10.90 10.15
N PHE A 142 -7.40 -11.61 9.24
CA PHE A 142 -6.82 -12.79 8.60
C PHE A 142 -5.53 -12.47 7.80
N VAL A 143 -5.50 -11.31 7.14
CA VAL A 143 -4.29 -10.82 6.43
C VAL A 143 -3.17 -10.53 7.40
N LYS A 144 -3.45 -9.85 8.52
CA LYS A 144 -2.47 -9.64 9.59
C LYS A 144 -1.88 -10.96 10.05
N ASP A 145 -2.72 -11.93 10.41
CA ASP A 145 -2.27 -13.22 10.94
C ASP A 145 -1.43 -13.97 9.90
N ALA A 146 -1.83 -13.96 8.63
CA ALA A 146 -1.07 -14.58 7.54
C ALA A 146 0.32 -13.94 7.37
N ILE A 147 0.42 -12.62 7.41
CA ILE A 147 1.71 -11.90 7.27
C ILE A 147 2.59 -12.15 8.50
N LEU A 148 2.06 -11.99 9.71
CA LEU A 148 2.81 -12.18 10.95
C LEU A 148 3.27 -13.63 11.17
N SER A 149 2.61 -14.61 10.55
CA SER A 149 3.04 -16.01 10.59
C SER A 149 4.33 -16.28 9.80
N VAL A 150 4.69 -15.41 8.85
CA VAL A 150 5.87 -15.58 7.98
C VAL A 150 6.93 -14.49 8.17
N LEU A 151 6.57 -13.34 8.75
CA LEU A 151 7.46 -12.19 8.90
C LEU A 151 7.08 -11.34 10.13
N PRO A 152 8.01 -11.06 11.06
CA PRO A 152 7.74 -10.19 12.20
C PRO A 152 7.75 -8.71 11.79
N PHE A 153 6.69 -7.98 12.15
CA PHE A 153 6.63 -6.52 12.07
C PHE A 153 6.62 -5.90 13.47
N LYS A 154 7.23 -4.72 13.62
CA LYS A 154 7.25 -4.01 14.90
C LYS A 154 5.85 -3.63 15.37
N ASP A 155 5.11 -3.00 14.47
CA ASP A 155 3.80 -2.42 14.72
C ASP A 155 2.85 -2.86 13.60
N VAL A 156 1.56 -3.04 13.92
CA VAL A 156 0.53 -3.31 12.91
C VAL A 156 -0.64 -2.35 13.11
N LEU A 157 -1.00 -1.66 12.03
CA LEU A 157 -2.15 -0.77 11.98
C LEU A 157 -3.17 -1.31 10.99
N ILE A 158 -4.44 -1.32 11.40
CA ILE A 158 -5.56 -1.73 10.56
C ILE A 158 -6.58 -0.60 10.55
N ALA A 159 -6.95 -0.12 9.36
CA ALA A 159 -7.94 0.94 9.20
C ALA A 159 -8.86 0.68 8.00
N PRO A 160 -10.13 1.13 8.04
CA PRO A 160 -10.99 1.06 6.87
C PRO A 160 -10.50 2.01 5.77
N THR A 161 -10.75 1.67 4.51
CA THR A 161 -10.62 2.62 3.39
C THR A 161 -11.69 3.71 3.47
N GLY A 162 -11.40 4.89 2.93
CA GLY A 162 -12.35 6.00 2.81
C GLY A 162 -12.41 6.55 1.39
N GLY A 163 -13.57 7.13 1.02
CA GLY A 163 -13.76 7.89 -0.21
C GLY A 163 -13.27 7.17 -1.47
N VAL A 164 -12.32 7.80 -2.18
CA VAL A 164 -11.74 7.30 -3.44
C VAL A 164 -11.06 5.94 -3.24
N SER A 165 -10.39 5.70 -2.09
CA SER A 165 -9.76 4.40 -1.83
C SER A 165 -10.78 3.27 -1.74
N SER A 166 -11.96 3.51 -1.15
CA SER A 166 -13.03 2.50 -1.10
C SER A 166 -13.59 2.18 -2.49
N LEU A 167 -13.74 3.20 -3.34
CA LEU A 167 -14.17 3.02 -4.74
C LEU A 167 -13.21 2.11 -5.50
N TYR A 168 -11.90 2.35 -5.39
CA TYR A 168 -10.89 1.57 -6.12
C TYR A 168 -10.60 0.20 -5.51
N ALA A 169 -10.60 0.08 -4.18
CA ALA A 169 -10.42 -1.20 -3.49
C ALA A 169 -11.62 -2.13 -3.71
N ALA A 170 -12.80 -1.56 -3.95
CA ALA A 170 -14.09 -2.26 -4.04
C ALA A 170 -14.42 -3.04 -2.76
N ASP A 171 -15.65 -3.54 -2.67
CA ASP A 171 -16.13 -4.27 -1.50
C ASP A 171 -15.24 -5.50 -1.22
N GLY A 172 -14.81 -5.65 0.03
CA GLY A 172 -13.87 -6.71 0.45
C GLY A 172 -12.41 -6.49 0.06
N GLY A 173 -12.05 -5.39 -0.63
CA GLY A 173 -10.67 -5.10 -1.01
C GLY A 173 -9.72 -4.98 0.17
N ILE A 174 -8.50 -5.46 -0.01
CA ILE A 174 -7.38 -5.34 0.94
C ILE A 174 -6.21 -4.64 0.25
N VAL A 175 -5.65 -3.62 0.89
CA VAL A 175 -4.40 -2.97 0.49
C VAL A 175 -3.46 -2.95 1.68
N VAL A 176 -2.24 -3.42 1.49
CA VAL A 176 -1.20 -3.54 2.52
C VAL A 176 0.00 -2.71 2.11
N CYS A 177 0.59 -2.00 3.07
CA CYS A 177 1.84 -1.26 2.90
C CYS A 177 2.80 -1.57 4.06
N TYR A 178 4.10 -1.60 3.78
CA TYR A 178 5.17 -1.97 4.71
C TYR A 178 6.51 -1.33 4.30
#